data_AF-A0A971UW75-F1
#
_entry.id   AF-A0A971UW75-F1
#
_cell.length_a   1.000
_cell.length_b   1.000
_cell.length_c   1.000
_cell.angle_alpha   90.00
_cell.angle_beta   90.00
_cell.angle_gamma   90.00
#
_symmetry.space_group_name_H-M   'P 1'
#
loop_
_entity.id
_entity.type
_entity.pdbx_description
1 polymer ?
#
loop_
_entity_poly.entity_id
_entity_poly.type
_entity_poly.pdbx_seq_one_letter_code
_entity_poly.pdbx_strand_id
1 'polypeptide(L)'
;MMKVNGIYRTSLILLLGIISVLFIVSCGTETTILNTRSGNEADNISSKDQLLSAYKNNSSIVMIEEYTSPLKKELEGLRYVLSPYLSDENDLFIGYDNREYIENYFLNPDTSNLSMSAADWERTIRILFAFDDKDFSFVKTNITDYIFEDKITREYALAGLMNLLAIRYSVSLEPDDEDTKKSFVITDLDRIGEENKALVSKAFRLGFTDYSVDKSRSFRPDDFLNRGEAISMFYRIFTNLGLPISKQDEPDADANIQEDKDTLNQTHKAYSIEDILSEYGDYRESLKKSKKKADKTKLEMLNRAERILNIDYDSDNSNVNMDINTWIYILTEVFETDSQQIKSSVIYGKDKTLTYDIVAISIFDFQNLTGNNTGNVSEEELTAAREAIPQFETAKDIDSFARMYSSGMLEGICKIPGFTPKRPVNYSEALLLIMRIVKGLSI
;
A
#
# COMPACT_ATOMS: atom_id res chain seq x y z
N MET A 1 12.59 70.66 0.56
CA MET A 1 12.63 71.24 1.91
C MET A 1 11.37 70.77 2.67
N MET A 2 11.36 69.49 3.08
CA MET A 2 11.52 69.00 4.46
C MET A 2 10.45 69.46 5.46
N LYS A 3 9.55 68.54 5.83
CA LYS A 3 9.03 68.31 7.19
C LYS A 3 8.18 67.03 7.24
N VAL A 4 8.84 65.87 7.30
CA VAL A 4 8.25 64.61 7.79
C VAL A 4 9.34 63.94 8.62
N ASN A 5 9.36 64.14 9.94
CA ASN A 5 10.24 63.42 10.87
C ASN A 5 9.85 63.66 12.35
N GLY A 6 8.61 63.33 12.72
CA GLY A 6 8.13 63.50 14.10
C GLY A 6 7.42 62.30 14.71
N ILE A 7 6.86 61.38 13.91
CA ILE A 7 5.91 60.39 14.43
C ILE A 7 6.54 58.98 14.54
N TYR A 8 7.61 58.68 13.79
CA TYR A 8 8.23 57.34 13.79
C TYR A 8 9.20 57.08 14.95
N ARG A 9 9.60 58.09 15.74
CA ARG A 9 10.54 57.90 16.86
C ARG A 9 9.87 57.53 18.18
N THR A 10 8.61 57.91 18.41
CA THR A 10 7.91 57.65 19.68
C THR A 10 7.30 56.25 19.72
N SER A 11 6.82 55.72 18.59
CA SER A 11 6.26 54.35 18.54
C SER A 11 7.32 53.25 18.67
N LEU A 12 8.56 53.49 18.22
CA LEU A 12 9.65 52.50 18.31
C LEU A 12 10.19 52.36 19.74
N ILE A 13 10.17 53.43 20.54
CA ILE A 13 10.62 53.42 21.94
C ILE A 13 9.60 52.69 22.83
N LEU A 14 8.31 52.78 22.51
CA LEU A 14 7.24 52.11 23.25
C LEU A 14 7.20 50.60 22.98
N LEU A 15 7.60 50.15 21.78
CA LEU A 15 7.68 48.72 21.44
C LEU A 15 8.88 48.01 22.10
N LEU A 16 10.00 48.72 22.27
CA LEU A 16 11.21 48.18 22.91
C LEU A 16 11.08 48.03 24.43
N GLY A 17 10.24 48.85 25.09
CA GLY A 17 10.00 48.76 26.54
C GLY A 17 9.16 47.54 26.97
N ILE A 18 8.28 47.05 26.10
CA ILE A 18 7.38 45.91 26.41
C ILE A 18 8.14 44.57 26.33
N ILE A 19 9.15 44.47 25.45
CA ILE A 19 9.97 43.26 25.30
C ILE A 19 10.87 43.03 26.53
N SER A 20 11.29 44.10 27.23
CA SER A 20 12.12 43.98 28.43
C SER A 20 11.35 43.54 29.69
N VAL A 21 10.02 43.64 29.72
CA VAL A 21 9.20 43.25 30.89
C VAL A 21 8.83 41.76 30.86
N LEU A 22 8.83 41.12 29.69
CA LEU A 22 8.47 39.70 29.56
C LEU A 22 9.62 38.71 29.87
N PHE A 23 10.85 39.20 30.07
CA PHE A 23 12.02 38.36 30.38
C PHE A 23 12.43 38.33 31.86
N ILE A 24 11.68 38.96 32.78
CA ILE A 24 12.02 38.99 34.23
C ILE A 24 11.12 38.08 35.09
N VAL A 25 10.13 37.37 34.52
CA VAL A 25 9.37 36.34 35.26
C VAL A 25 9.87 34.94 34.89
N SER A 26 11.14 34.69 35.23
CA SER A 26 11.71 33.35 35.35
C SER A 26 12.73 33.38 36.49
N CYS A 27 12.29 32.98 37.68
CA CYS A 27 13.05 32.20 38.66
C CYS A 27 12.36 32.16 40.04
N GLY A 28 11.88 30.97 40.41
CA GLY A 28 12.04 30.39 41.75
C GLY A 28 10.95 30.62 42.80
N THR A 29 10.28 29.55 43.23
CA THR A 29 10.47 29.00 44.59
C THR A 29 9.90 27.59 44.72
N GLU A 30 10.55 26.84 45.59
CA GLU A 30 10.46 25.41 45.85
C GLU A 30 9.13 24.94 46.49
N THR A 31 8.77 23.70 46.12
CA THR A 31 8.12 22.62 46.89
C THR A 31 7.03 22.91 47.94
N THR A 32 5.89 22.24 47.77
CA THR A 32 5.29 21.43 48.85
C THR A 32 4.64 20.18 48.27
N ILE A 33 5.25 19.01 48.48
CA ILE A 33 4.62 17.70 48.30
C ILE A 33 4.01 17.31 49.65
N LEU A 34 2.74 16.91 49.66
CA LEU A 34 2.10 16.24 50.79
C LEU A 34 1.64 14.85 50.35
N ASN A 35 2.46 13.88 50.76
CA ASN A 35 2.28 12.42 50.91
C ASN A 35 0.95 11.76 50.49
N THR A 36 1.07 10.71 49.67
CA THR A 36 0.46 9.39 49.95
C THR A 36 1.25 8.23 49.31
N ARG A 37 2.28 7.79 50.04
CA ARG A 37 2.74 6.41 50.34
C ARG A 37 2.37 5.25 49.38
N SER A 38 3.40 4.70 48.71
CA SER A 38 3.74 3.27 48.52
C SER A 38 4.76 3.20 47.37
N GLY A 39 5.96 2.62 47.40
CA GLY A 39 6.69 1.74 48.30
C GLY A 39 7.87 1.21 47.48
N ASN A 40 9.06 1.17 48.09
CA ASN A 40 10.32 0.53 47.65
C ASN A 40 11.34 1.35 46.82
N GLU A 41 12.22 1.99 47.59
CA GLU A 41 13.69 2.02 47.49
C GLU A 41 14.34 2.21 46.10
N ALA A 42 14.76 3.45 45.88
CA ALA A 42 15.82 3.80 44.94
C ALA A 42 17.18 3.51 45.57
N ASP A 43 17.84 2.43 45.13
CA ASP A 43 19.25 2.21 45.39
C ASP A 43 20.11 3.13 44.50
N ASN A 44 20.99 3.88 45.15
CA ASN A 44 22.01 4.74 44.54
C ASN A 44 23.05 3.88 43.80
N ILE A 45 22.93 3.74 42.48
CA ILE A 45 23.93 3.06 41.65
C ILE A 45 24.99 4.07 41.22
N SER A 46 26.07 4.13 41.99
CA SER A 46 27.26 4.96 41.74
C SER A 46 28.46 4.09 41.33
N SER A 47 28.33 3.28 40.27
CA SER A 47 29.50 2.86 39.47
C SER A 47 29.11 2.23 38.13
N LYS A 48 29.96 2.45 37.13
CA LYS A 48 29.82 1.94 35.75
C LYS A 48 29.84 0.41 35.66
N ASP A 49 30.37 -0.27 36.69
CA ASP A 49 30.53 -1.73 36.71
C ASP A 49 29.26 -2.46 37.17
N GLN A 50 28.35 -1.80 37.89
CA GLN A 50 27.04 -2.37 38.26
C GLN A 50 26.01 -2.32 37.12
N LEU A 51 26.14 -1.39 36.18
CA LEU A 51 25.33 -1.35 34.95
C LEU A 51 25.62 -2.54 34.03
N LEU A 52 26.89 -2.97 33.97
CA LEU A 52 27.32 -4.09 33.13
C LEU A 52 26.90 -5.47 33.68
N SER A 53 26.78 -5.62 35.00
CA SER A 53 26.30 -6.86 35.62
C SER A 53 24.77 -6.98 35.57
N ALA A 54 24.03 -5.88 35.65
CA ALA A 54 22.59 -5.85 35.41
C ALA A 54 22.23 -6.24 33.96
N TYR A 55 23.08 -5.86 32.99
CA TYR A 55 22.90 -6.24 31.59
C TYR A 55 23.20 -7.72 31.31
N LYS A 56 24.12 -8.34 32.07
CA LYS A 56 24.50 -9.75 31.88
C LYS A 56 23.56 -10.76 32.53
N ASN A 57 22.86 -10.37 33.61
CA ASN A 57 22.01 -11.29 34.36
C ASN A 57 20.53 -11.31 33.95
N ASN A 58 20.12 -10.47 32.98
CA ASN A 58 18.80 -10.56 32.32
C ASN A 58 18.82 -11.36 31.01
N SER A 59 19.88 -12.15 30.75
CA SER A 59 19.89 -13.18 29.71
C SER A 59 19.05 -14.39 30.13
N SER A 60 17.78 -14.16 30.45
CA SER A 60 16.75 -15.18 30.32
C SER A 60 16.54 -15.35 28.82
N ILE A 61 16.60 -16.58 28.34
CA ILE A 61 16.46 -16.97 26.93
C ILE A 61 15.15 -16.36 26.38
N VAL A 62 15.28 -15.20 25.76
CA VAL A 62 14.26 -14.61 24.90
C VAL A 62 14.32 -15.46 23.64
N MET A 63 13.28 -16.28 23.42
CA MET A 63 13.02 -16.77 22.08
C MET A 63 13.02 -15.56 21.16
N ILE A 64 13.93 -15.54 20.19
CA ILE A 64 14.01 -14.51 19.16
C ILE A 64 12.75 -14.66 18.31
N GLU A 65 11.64 -14.09 18.76
CA GLU A 65 10.52 -13.73 17.89
C GLU A 65 10.83 -12.33 17.37
N GLU A 66 11.44 -12.30 16.19
CA GLU A 66 11.79 -11.10 15.44
C GLU A 66 10.53 -10.45 14.85
N TYR A 67 9.65 -9.90 15.69
CA TYR A 67 8.54 -9.06 15.22
C TYR A 67 9.08 -7.69 14.78
N THR A 68 9.57 -7.63 13.55
CA THR A 68 9.80 -6.37 12.84
C THR A 68 8.49 -5.58 12.74
N SER A 69 8.52 -4.26 13.04
CA SER A 69 7.32 -3.42 12.95
C SER A 69 6.76 -3.41 11.51
N PRO A 70 5.43 -3.31 11.30
CA PRO A 70 4.84 -3.25 9.96
C PRO A 70 5.50 -2.21 9.06
N LEU A 71 5.80 -1.02 9.61
CA LEU A 71 6.49 0.05 8.91
C LEU A 71 7.89 -0.35 8.40
N LYS A 72 8.65 -1.15 9.15
CA LYS A 72 9.97 -1.60 8.70
C LYS A 72 9.86 -2.47 7.43
N LYS A 73 8.85 -3.35 7.38
CA LYS A 73 8.60 -4.20 6.20
C LYS A 73 8.17 -3.36 5.00
N GLU A 74 7.25 -2.42 5.21
CA GLU A 74 6.78 -1.53 4.15
C GLU A 74 7.88 -0.58 3.65
N LEU A 75 8.79 -0.12 4.50
CA LEU A 75 9.96 0.67 4.10
C LEU A 75 10.92 -0.11 3.18
N GLU A 76 11.35 -1.30 3.60
CA GLU A 76 12.24 -2.12 2.75
C GLU A 76 11.53 -2.57 1.47
N GLY A 77 10.23 -2.86 1.57
CA GLY A 77 9.39 -3.14 0.41
C GLY A 77 9.31 -1.95 -0.56
N LEU A 78 9.17 -0.72 -0.06
CA LEU A 78 9.13 0.47 -0.91
C LEU A 78 10.47 0.70 -1.62
N ARG A 79 11.60 0.49 -0.93
CA ARG A 79 12.92 0.54 -1.56
C ARG A 79 13.05 -0.45 -2.71
N TYR A 80 12.53 -1.67 -2.52
CA TYR A 80 12.51 -2.67 -3.58
C TYR A 80 11.66 -2.23 -4.77
N VAL A 81 10.42 -1.80 -4.51
CA VAL A 81 9.49 -1.33 -5.55
C VAL A 81 10.04 -0.15 -6.33
N LEU A 82 10.76 0.77 -5.66
CA LEU A 82 11.37 1.94 -6.28
C LEU A 82 12.71 1.67 -6.98
N SER A 83 13.23 0.43 -6.94
CA SER A 83 14.51 0.12 -7.57
C SER A 83 14.63 0.55 -9.05
N PRO A 84 13.59 0.48 -9.90
CA PRO A 84 13.67 1.00 -11.27
C PRO A 84 13.89 2.52 -11.29
N TYR A 85 13.22 3.26 -10.42
CA TYR A 85 13.38 4.72 -10.33
C TYR A 85 14.76 5.13 -9.82
N LEU A 86 15.44 4.28 -9.04
CA LEU A 86 16.70 4.60 -8.37
C LEU A 86 17.95 4.08 -9.10
N SER A 87 17.77 3.27 -10.14
CA SER A 87 18.87 2.74 -10.97
C SER A 87 19.10 3.63 -12.19
N ASP A 88 20.34 4.08 -12.42
CA ASP A 88 20.71 4.92 -13.56
C ASP A 88 20.77 4.16 -14.90
N GLU A 89 20.65 2.84 -14.86
CA GLU A 89 20.55 1.97 -16.03
C GLU A 89 19.10 1.70 -16.47
N ASN A 90 18.10 2.18 -15.72
CA ASN A 90 16.69 1.94 -16.02
C ASN A 90 16.03 3.15 -16.70
N ASP A 91 15.13 2.91 -17.65
CA ASP A 91 14.44 3.97 -18.40
C ASP A 91 13.54 4.86 -17.53
N LEU A 92 13.14 4.37 -16.35
CA LEU A 92 12.34 5.11 -15.37
C LEU A 92 13.18 5.91 -14.37
N PHE A 93 14.50 6.01 -14.57
CA PHE A 93 15.40 6.69 -13.64
C PHE A 93 15.00 8.15 -13.39
N ILE A 94 14.83 8.52 -12.12
CA ILE A 94 14.33 9.85 -11.71
C ILE A 94 15.41 10.93 -11.67
N GLY A 95 16.66 10.60 -12.02
CA GLY A 95 17.82 11.49 -11.96
C GLY A 95 18.50 11.49 -10.58
N TYR A 96 19.79 11.84 -10.55
CA TYR A 96 20.63 11.74 -9.36
C TYR A 96 20.14 12.60 -8.18
N ASP A 97 19.73 13.85 -8.42
CA ASP A 97 19.26 14.76 -7.35
C ASP A 97 17.98 14.23 -6.65
N ASN A 98 17.09 13.61 -7.43
CA ASN A 98 15.86 13.02 -6.90
C ASN A 98 16.14 11.69 -6.23
N ARG A 99 17.03 10.86 -6.79
CA ARG A 99 17.52 9.64 -6.14
C ARG A 99 18.11 9.95 -4.77
N GLU A 100 19.02 10.92 -4.68
CA GLU A 100 19.66 11.30 -3.41
C GLU A 100 18.61 11.74 -2.38
N TYR A 101 17.64 12.55 -2.79
CA TYR A 101 16.53 12.95 -1.94
C TYR A 101 15.69 11.76 -1.47
N ILE A 102 15.30 10.86 -2.38
CA ILE A 102 14.46 9.71 -2.03
C ILE A 102 15.22 8.75 -1.10
N GLU A 103 16.45 8.36 -1.43
CA GLU A 103 17.23 7.38 -0.66
C GLU A 103 17.66 7.92 0.71
N ASN A 104 18.22 9.13 0.75
CA ASN A 104 18.90 9.64 1.95
C ASN A 104 17.98 10.43 2.89
N TYR A 105 16.87 10.97 2.37
CA TYR A 105 15.95 11.80 3.14
C TYR A 105 14.59 11.14 3.30
N PHE A 106 13.88 10.80 2.21
CA PHE A 106 12.53 10.28 2.33
C PHE A 106 12.49 8.85 2.92
N LEU A 107 13.32 7.95 2.40
CA LEU A 107 13.41 6.54 2.83
C LEU A 107 14.38 6.32 4.00
N ASN A 108 14.70 7.38 4.74
CA ASN A 108 15.58 7.31 5.89
C ASN A 108 14.81 6.82 7.14
N PRO A 109 15.13 5.62 7.68
CA PRO A 109 14.39 5.02 8.78
C PRO A 109 14.39 5.87 10.05
N ASP A 110 15.47 6.61 10.30
CA ASP A 110 15.64 7.43 11.51
C ASP A 110 14.68 8.63 11.55
N THR A 111 14.12 8.99 10.39
CA THR A 111 13.26 10.16 10.23
C THR A 111 11.79 9.82 10.04
N SER A 112 11.44 8.53 10.13
CA SER A 112 10.10 8.00 9.86
C SER A 112 9.01 8.57 10.77
N ASN A 113 9.29 8.78 12.05
CA ASN A 113 8.31 9.32 13.00
C ASN A 113 8.17 10.85 12.97
N LEU A 114 9.02 11.55 12.19
CA LEU A 114 8.99 13.00 12.12
C LEU A 114 7.88 13.45 11.16
N SER A 115 7.28 14.59 11.50
CA SER A 115 6.31 15.27 10.63
C SER A 115 6.91 15.47 9.23
N MET A 116 6.11 15.19 8.22
CA MET A 116 6.45 15.52 6.84
C MET A 116 6.15 17.00 6.62
N SER A 117 7.12 17.76 6.10
CA SER A 117 6.82 19.12 5.64
C SER A 117 5.94 19.04 4.39
N ALA A 118 5.15 20.06 4.15
CA ALA A 118 4.30 20.06 2.98
C ALA A 118 5.09 20.19 1.68
N ALA A 119 6.22 20.92 1.70
CA ALA A 119 7.15 20.98 0.57
C ALA A 119 7.75 19.60 0.25
N ASP A 120 8.09 18.81 1.29
CA ASP A 120 8.58 17.45 1.10
C ASP A 120 7.49 16.52 0.58
N TRP A 121 6.26 16.64 1.08
CA TRP A 121 5.13 15.85 0.60
C TRP A 121 4.85 16.11 -0.87
N GLU A 122 4.80 17.38 -1.27
CA GLU A 122 4.65 17.78 -2.66
C GLU A 122 5.79 17.25 -3.53
N ARG A 123 7.06 17.43 -3.09
CA ARG A 123 8.23 16.96 -3.83
C ARG A 123 8.20 15.44 -4.04
N THR A 124 7.91 14.68 -2.99
CA THR A 124 7.83 13.22 -3.08
C THR A 124 6.70 12.78 -4.02
N ILE A 125 5.50 13.38 -3.93
CA ILE A 125 4.42 13.09 -4.89
C ILE A 125 4.87 13.37 -6.32
N ARG A 126 5.47 14.53 -6.58
CA ARG A 126 5.88 14.90 -7.94
C ARG A 126 6.89 13.93 -8.52
N ILE A 127 7.88 13.52 -7.72
CA ILE A 127 8.90 12.56 -8.12
C ILE A 127 8.26 11.19 -8.37
N LEU A 128 7.53 10.65 -7.40
CA LEU A 128 7.06 9.27 -7.46
C LEU A 128 5.90 9.05 -8.45
N PHE A 129 5.11 10.08 -8.75
CA PHE A 129 4.05 10.04 -9.77
C PHE A 129 4.44 10.67 -11.11
N ALA A 130 5.72 11.04 -11.28
CA ALA A 130 6.25 11.68 -12.48
C ALA A 130 5.39 12.88 -12.94
N PHE A 131 5.02 13.77 -12.01
CA PHE A 131 4.30 15.01 -12.33
C PHE A 131 5.28 16.10 -12.80
N ASP A 132 5.13 16.51 -14.06
CA ASP A 132 5.93 17.57 -14.65
C ASP A 132 5.39 18.97 -14.30
N ASP A 133 6.02 20.02 -14.83
CA ASP A 133 5.58 21.39 -14.55
C ASP A 133 4.20 21.72 -15.16
N LYS A 134 3.72 20.98 -16.17
CA LYS A 134 2.38 21.15 -16.73
C LYS A 134 1.33 20.62 -15.77
N ASP A 135 1.68 19.61 -14.98
CA ASP A 135 0.81 19.04 -13.96
C ASP A 135 0.80 19.82 -12.63
N PHE A 136 1.64 20.87 -12.51
CA PHE A 136 1.76 21.68 -11.29
C PHE A 136 0.39 22.19 -10.79
N SER A 137 -0.52 22.55 -11.71
CA SER A 137 -1.86 23.01 -11.33
C SER A 137 -2.68 21.97 -10.59
N PHE A 138 -2.55 20.68 -10.95
CA PHE A 138 -3.24 19.58 -10.28
C PHE A 138 -2.66 19.32 -8.90
N VAL A 139 -1.32 19.27 -8.80
CA VAL A 139 -0.62 19.10 -7.52
C VAL A 139 -0.98 20.25 -6.58
N LYS A 140 -0.96 21.48 -7.08
CA LYS A 140 -1.34 22.66 -6.31
C LYS A 140 -2.76 22.57 -5.76
N THR A 141 -3.73 22.30 -6.63
CA THR A 141 -5.15 22.27 -6.26
C THR A 141 -5.48 21.17 -5.25
N ASN A 142 -4.74 20.06 -5.28
CA ASN A 142 -5.05 18.89 -4.44
C ASN A 142 -4.18 18.78 -3.19
N ILE A 143 -3.00 19.42 -3.16
CA ILE A 143 -2.04 19.31 -2.06
C ILE A 143 -1.69 20.69 -1.52
N THR A 144 -1.10 21.55 -2.36
CA THR A 144 -0.48 22.81 -1.92
C THR A 144 -1.50 23.78 -1.30
N ASP A 145 -2.71 23.85 -1.84
CA ASP A 145 -3.75 24.77 -1.35
C ASP A 145 -4.31 24.40 0.04
N TYR A 146 -4.01 23.20 0.55
CA TYR A 146 -4.44 22.71 1.87
C TYR A 146 -3.34 22.75 2.93
N ILE A 147 -2.20 23.37 2.62
CA ILE A 147 -1.06 23.47 3.55
C ILE A 147 -1.34 24.50 4.64
N PHE A 148 -1.11 24.10 5.89
CA PHE A 148 -1.16 24.98 7.05
C PHE A 148 0.17 24.91 7.81
N GLU A 149 0.84 26.05 7.98
CA GLU A 149 2.11 26.16 8.72
C GLU A 149 3.18 25.14 8.26
N ASP A 150 3.36 25.00 6.94
CA ASP A 150 4.29 24.05 6.29
C ASP A 150 3.99 22.57 6.59
N LYS A 151 2.75 22.26 6.96
CA LYS A 151 2.28 20.90 7.23
C LYS A 151 0.96 20.64 6.52
N ILE A 152 0.64 19.36 6.40
CA ILE A 152 -0.62 18.89 5.84
C ILE A 152 -1.22 17.87 6.80
N THR A 153 -2.52 17.97 7.06
CA THR A 153 -3.23 16.98 7.87
C THR A 153 -3.48 15.72 7.05
N ARG A 154 -3.68 14.58 7.72
CA ARG A 154 -3.87 13.28 7.08
C ARG A 154 -5.08 13.25 6.15
N GLU A 155 -6.15 13.95 6.50
CA GLU A 155 -7.34 14.10 5.65
C GLU A 155 -6.98 14.67 4.28
N TYR A 156 -6.39 15.86 4.23
CA TYR A 156 -6.07 16.53 2.96
C TYR A 156 -4.94 15.82 2.22
N ALA A 157 -3.97 15.24 2.94
CA ALA A 157 -2.90 14.49 2.32
C ALA A 157 -3.42 13.27 1.54
N LEU A 158 -4.26 12.44 2.16
CA LEU A 158 -4.79 11.25 1.51
C LEU A 158 -5.84 11.58 0.45
N ALA A 159 -6.77 12.51 0.73
CA ALA A 159 -7.78 12.93 -0.24
C ALA A 159 -7.12 13.55 -1.49
N GLY A 160 -6.14 14.43 -1.29
CA GLY A 160 -5.35 15.02 -2.36
C GLY A 160 -4.58 13.98 -3.16
N LEU A 161 -3.95 13.01 -2.48
CA LEU A 161 -3.27 11.90 -3.14
C LEU A 161 -4.24 11.06 -3.98
N MET A 162 -5.43 10.73 -3.47
CA MET A 162 -6.45 9.99 -4.22
C MET A 162 -6.87 10.72 -5.50
N ASN A 163 -7.09 12.03 -5.43
CA ASN A 163 -7.39 12.83 -6.61
C ASN A 163 -6.25 12.80 -7.65
N LEU A 164 -5.01 12.88 -7.20
CA LEU A 164 -3.84 12.79 -8.08
C LEU A 164 -3.66 11.38 -8.67
N LEU A 165 -3.99 10.32 -7.93
CA LEU A 165 -3.96 8.95 -8.43
C LEU A 165 -4.88 8.76 -9.64
N ALA A 166 -6.07 9.35 -9.65
CA ALA A 166 -6.99 9.25 -10.78
C ALA A 166 -6.49 9.93 -12.07
N ILE A 167 -5.45 10.76 -11.99
CA ILE A 167 -4.79 11.36 -13.15
C ILE A 167 -3.78 10.37 -13.78
N ARG A 168 -3.19 9.50 -12.95
CA ARG A 168 -2.12 8.58 -13.35
C ARG A 168 -2.58 7.15 -13.58
N TYR A 169 -3.66 6.74 -12.92
CA TYR A 169 -4.19 5.40 -12.97
C TYR A 169 -5.64 5.42 -13.39
N SER A 170 -6.10 4.30 -13.96
CA SER A 170 -7.52 4.05 -14.23
C SER A 170 -8.27 3.68 -12.94
N VAL A 171 -8.20 4.53 -11.92
CA VAL A 171 -8.91 4.37 -10.64
C VAL A 171 -10.10 5.30 -10.63
N SER A 172 -11.30 4.73 -10.48
CA SER A 172 -12.52 5.53 -10.33
C SER A 172 -12.63 6.07 -8.92
N LEU A 173 -12.80 7.40 -8.82
CA LEU A 173 -13.11 8.10 -7.58
C LEU A 173 -14.60 8.43 -7.45
N GLU A 174 -15.46 7.91 -8.34
CA GLU A 174 -16.90 8.08 -8.19
C GLU A 174 -17.33 7.56 -6.80
N PRO A 175 -18.10 8.35 -6.03
CA PRO A 175 -18.63 7.90 -4.76
C PRO A 175 -19.46 6.63 -4.93
N ASP A 176 -19.13 5.58 -4.18
CA ASP A 176 -19.93 4.38 -4.04
C ASP A 176 -20.47 4.34 -2.61
N ASP A 177 -21.79 4.30 -2.45
CA ASP A 177 -22.43 4.23 -1.13
C ASP A 177 -21.95 3.02 -0.31
N GLU A 178 -21.53 1.94 -0.97
CA GLU A 178 -20.89 0.82 -0.28
C GLU A 178 -19.54 1.22 0.33
N ASP A 179 -18.79 2.15 -0.29
CA ASP A 179 -17.48 2.58 0.22
C ASP A 179 -17.64 3.19 1.61
N THR A 180 -18.60 4.11 1.76
CA THR A 180 -18.90 4.74 3.05
C THR A 180 -19.49 3.73 4.04
N LYS A 181 -20.45 2.89 3.60
CA LYS A 181 -21.09 1.89 4.49
C LYS A 181 -20.10 0.88 5.06
N LYS A 182 -19.16 0.41 4.24
CA LYS A 182 -18.18 -0.61 4.67
C LYS A 182 -16.99 0.00 5.41
N SER A 183 -16.83 1.33 5.35
CA SER A 183 -15.79 2.07 6.07
C SER A 183 -16.21 2.56 7.46
N PHE A 184 -17.46 2.34 7.91
CA PHE A 184 -17.92 2.69 9.28
C PHE A 184 -17.13 2.01 10.41
N VAL A 185 -16.30 1.00 10.08
CA VAL A 185 -15.34 0.42 11.03
C VAL A 185 -14.25 1.41 11.44
N ILE A 186 -14.01 2.47 10.67
CA ILE A 186 -13.14 3.59 11.05
C ILE A 186 -13.92 4.47 12.04
N THR A 187 -13.46 4.47 13.29
CA THR A 187 -14.16 5.03 14.45
C THR A 187 -14.30 6.56 14.44
N ASP A 188 -13.45 7.25 13.69
CA ASP A 188 -13.36 8.71 13.61
C ASP A 188 -13.62 9.25 12.19
N LEU A 189 -14.27 8.45 11.34
CA LEU A 189 -14.62 8.82 9.97
C LEU A 189 -15.63 9.99 9.90
N ASP A 190 -16.43 10.18 10.95
CA ASP A 190 -17.39 11.27 11.09
C ASP A 190 -16.75 12.64 11.28
N ARG A 191 -15.47 12.69 11.68
CA ARG A 191 -14.68 13.93 11.81
C ARG A 191 -14.19 14.47 10.46
N ILE A 192 -14.30 13.69 9.39
CA ILE A 192 -13.86 14.05 8.03
C ILE A 192 -14.96 14.80 7.30
N GLY A 193 -14.60 15.87 6.57
CA GLY A 193 -15.55 16.58 5.70
C GLY A 193 -16.16 15.66 4.65
N GLU A 194 -17.44 15.84 4.28
CA GLU A 194 -18.16 14.87 3.42
C GLU A 194 -17.47 14.57 2.08
N GLU A 195 -16.89 15.60 1.43
CA GLU A 195 -16.17 15.43 0.16
C GLU A 195 -14.94 14.52 0.33
N ASN A 196 -14.14 14.75 1.37
CA ASN A 196 -12.95 13.95 1.66
C ASN A 196 -13.29 12.58 2.25
N LYS A 197 -14.43 12.46 2.94
CA LYS A 197 -14.90 11.20 3.56
C LYS A 197 -15.09 10.11 2.52
N ALA A 198 -15.64 10.45 1.35
CA ALA A 198 -15.77 9.51 0.24
C ALA A 198 -14.39 9.01 -0.23
N LEU A 199 -13.42 9.92 -0.41
CA LEU A 199 -12.06 9.59 -0.85
C LEU A 199 -11.30 8.75 0.18
N VAL A 200 -11.40 9.08 1.48
CA VAL A 200 -10.78 8.30 2.56
C VAL A 200 -11.43 6.92 2.67
N SER A 201 -12.75 6.82 2.55
CA SER A 201 -13.46 5.54 2.52
C SER A 201 -13.01 4.67 1.33
N LYS A 202 -12.82 5.29 0.16
CA LYS A 202 -12.29 4.62 -1.03
C LYS A 202 -10.87 4.12 -0.81
N ALA A 203 -9.99 5.00 -0.33
CA ALA A 203 -8.61 4.68 -0.03
C ALA A 203 -8.50 3.55 0.99
N PHE A 204 -9.35 3.55 2.03
CA PHE A 204 -9.42 2.46 2.99
C PHE A 204 -9.71 1.15 2.28
N ARG A 205 -10.84 1.07 1.54
CA ARG A 205 -11.24 -0.16 0.82
C ARG A 205 -10.20 -0.65 -0.17
N LEU A 206 -9.52 0.25 -0.87
CA LEU A 206 -8.44 -0.10 -1.80
C LEU A 206 -7.13 -0.49 -1.11
N GLY A 207 -7.05 -0.35 0.22
CA GLY A 207 -5.87 -0.67 1.01
C GLY A 207 -4.78 0.41 0.99
N PHE A 208 -5.11 1.64 0.58
CA PHE A 208 -4.15 2.75 0.42
C PHE A 208 -3.97 3.60 1.68
N THR A 209 -4.82 3.44 2.69
CA THR A 209 -4.57 4.02 4.02
C THR A 209 -3.31 3.43 4.63
N ASP A 210 -2.58 4.20 5.42
CA ASP A 210 -1.34 3.73 6.07
C ASP A 210 -1.57 2.64 7.13
N TYR A 211 -0.47 2.00 7.54
CA TYR A 211 -0.41 0.90 8.49
C TYR A 211 -1.06 1.18 9.85
N SER A 212 -1.18 2.43 10.28
CA SER A 212 -1.77 2.75 11.58
C SER A 212 -3.29 2.52 11.60
N VAL A 213 -3.96 2.66 10.45
CA VAL A 213 -5.42 2.55 10.33
C VAL A 213 -5.89 1.10 10.50
N ASP A 214 -5.13 0.13 9.98
CA ASP A 214 -5.48 -1.29 10.06
C ASP A 214 -5.57 -1.78 11.51
N LYS A 215 -4.65 -1.32 12.37
CA LYS A 215 -4.56 -1.75 13.77
C LYS A 215 -5.50 -0.95 14.68
N SER A 216 -5.52 0.37 14.51
CA SER A 216 -6.23 1.25 15.44
C SER A 216 -7.70 1.44 15.09
N ARG A 217 -8.10 1.15 13.84
CA ARG A 217 -9.41 1.50 13.29
C ARG A 217 -9.73 2.99 13.49
N SER A 218 -8.71 3.84 13.45
CA SER A 218 -8.80 5.29 13.56
C SER A 218 -7.91 5.90 12.50
N PHE A 219 -8.49 6.81 11.71
CA PHE A 219 -7.83 7.51 10.63
C PHE A 219 -7.04 8.74 11.12
N ARG A 220 -7.50 9.41 12.18
CA ARG A 220 -6.89 10.61 12.78
C ARG A 220 -6.80 11.76 11.76
N PRO A 221 -7.94 12.30 11.28
CA PRO A 221 -7.94 13.26 10.16
C PRO A 221 -7.22 14.58 10.46
N ASP A 222 -7.23 15.02 11.72
CA ASP A 222 -6.63 16.28 12.17
C ASP A 222 -5.12 16.15 12.49
N ASP A 223 -4.59 14.93 12.61
CA ASP A 223 -3.16 14.73 12.84
C ASP A 223 -2.37 15.11 11.59
N PHE A 224 -1.17 15.67 11.77
CA PHE A 224 -0.25 15.93 10.66
C PHE A 224 0.37 14.63 10.12
N LEU A 225 0.50 14.55 8.80
CA LEU A 225 1.16 13.43 8.15
C LEU A 225 2.63 13.33 8.60
N ASN A 226 3.06 12.12 9.00
CA ASN A 226 4.48 11.82 9.20
C ASN A 226 5.06 11.00 8.05
N ARG A 227 6.40 10.93 7.97
CA ARG A 227 7.08 10.23 6.87
C ARG A 227 6.77 8.73 6.83
N GLY A 228 6.65 8.07 7.98
CA GLY A 228 6.34 6.65 8.05
C GLY A 228 4.96 6.31 7.48
N GLU A 229 3.98 7.16 7.76
CA GLU A 229 2.63 7.06 7.17
C GLU A 229 2.68 7.30 5.66
N ALA A 230 3.44 8.29 5.19
CA ALA A 230 3.64 8.55 3.76
C ALA A 230 4.30 7.36 3.03
N ILE A 231 5.38 6.79 3.61
CA ILE A 231 6.06 5.58 3.11
C ILE A 231 5.05 4.43 2.99
N SER A 232 4.23 4.22 4.02
CA SER A 232 3.21 3.19 4.04
C SER A 232 2.17 3.35 2.93
N MET A 233 1.65 4.58 2.75
CA MET A 233 0.71 4.90 1.68
C MET A 233 1.31 4.61 0.31
N PHE A 234 2.51 5.10 0.01
CA PHE A 234 3.16 4.84 -1.29
C PHE A 234 3.48 3.38 -1.52
N TYR A 235 3.98 2.68 -0.50
CA TYR A 235 4.25 1.25 -0.61
C TYR A 235 2.99 0.49 -0.99
N ARG A 236 1.88 0.71 -0.27
CA ARG A 236 0.59 0.06 -0.52
C ARG A 236 0.04 0.44 -1.90
N ILE A 237 0.15 1.70 -2.31
CA ILE A 237 -0.27 2.15 -3.65
C ILE A 237 0.55 1.44 -4.72
N PHE A 238 1.88 1.48 -4.69
CA PHE A 238 2.70 0.94 -5.78
C PHE A 238 2.76 -0.58 -5.78
N THR A 239 2.60 -1.23 -4.64
CA THR A 239 2.40 -2.69 -4.62
C THR A 239 1.03 -3.09 -5.14
N ASN A 240 0.00 -2.24 -5.02
CA ASN A 240 -1.35 -2.50 -5.52
C ASN A 240 -1.56 -2.09 -6.99
N LEU A 241 -0.90 -1.03 -7.46
CA LEU A 241 -1.15 -0.42 -8.77
C LEU A 241 0.08 -0.40 -9.70
N GLY A 242 1.26 -0.76 -9.20
CA GLY A 242 2.52 -0.59 -9.92
C GLY A 242 3.01 0.87 -9.94
N LEU A 243 4.22 1.07 -10.45
CA LEU A 243 4.75 2.40 -10.71
C LEU A 243 4.01 3.05 -11.89
N PRO A 244 3.73 4.37 -11.83
CA PRO A 244 3.06 5.05 -12.91
C PRO A 244 3.99 5.16 -14.11
N ILE A 245 3.58 4.60 -15.24
CA ILE A 245 4.32 4.72 -16.49
C ILE A 245 4.19 6.18 -16.95
N SER A 246 5.32 6.89 -17.02
CA SER A 246 5.40 8.17 -17.73
C SER A 246 4.78 7.96 -19.10
N LYS A 247 3.75 8.73 -19.48
CA LYS A 247 3.21 8.71 -20.84
C LYS A 247 4.36 8.98 -21.82
N GLN A 248 4.99 7.93 -22.32
CA GLN A 248 5.89 8.00 -23.46
C GLN A 248 5.03 7.81 -24.69
N ASP A 249 5.29 8.67 -25.66
CA ASP A 249 4.78 8.60 -27.03
C ASP A 249 5.05 7.21 -27.64
N GLU A 250 4.31 6.91 -28.71
CA GLU A 250 4.29 5.64 -29.47
C GLU A 250 5.62 4.88 -29.56
N PRO A 251 5.58 3.53 -29.58
CA PRO A 251 6.77 2.70 -29.49
C PRO A 251 7.56 2.79 -30.80
N ASP A 252 8.81 3.23 -30.71
CA ASP A 252 9.80 2.95 -31.74
C ASP A 252 11.11 2.50 -31.09
N ALA A 253 11.61 1.39 -31.65
CA ALA A 253 12.96 0.82 -31.60
C ALA A 253 13.29 -0.17 -30.46
N ASP A 254 13.35 -1.44 -30.88
CA ASP A 254 14.07 -2.57 -30.30
C ASP A 254 15.37 -2.18 -29.58
N ALA A 255 15.46 -2.48 -28.28
CA ALA A 255 16.72 -2.54 -27.56
C ALA A 255 16.90 -3.96 -26.99
N ASN A 256 17.87 -4.69 -27.55
CA ASN A 256 18.36 -5.95 -26.99
C ASN A 256 18.93 -5.70 -25.59
N ILE A 257 18.41 -6.38 -24.56
CA ILE A 257 19.03 -6.43 -23.23
C ILE A 257 19.35 -7.89 -22.90
N GLN A 258 20.58 -8.09 -22.47
CA GLN A 258 21.19 -9.37 -22.10
C GLN A 258 21.06 -9.55 -20.58
N GLU A 259 20.49 -10.67 -20.14
CA GLU A 259 20.31 -11.04 -18.73
C GLU A 259 21.63 -11.01 -17.95
N ASP A 260 21.66 -10.29 -16.83
CA ASP A 260 22.62 -10.54 -15.76
C ASP A 260 21.95 -11.35 -14.64
N LYS A 261 22.27 -12.64 -14.61
CA LYS A 261 21.99 -13.53 -13.48
C LYS A 261 23.13 -13.37 -12.48
N ASP A 262 22.90 -12.64 -11.38
CA ASP A 262 23.48 -12.96 -10.07
C ASP A 262 23.04 -11.98 -9.00
N THR A 263 22.17 -12.42 -8.08
CA THR A 263 22.40 -12.45 -6.61
C THR A 263 21.10 -12.81 -5.87
N LEU A 264 20.92 -14.09 -5.59
CA LEU A 264 19.85 -14.58 -4.71
C LEU A 264 20.44 -14.86 -3.32
N ASN A 265 20.35 -13.89 -2.42
CA ASN A 265 20.60 -14.08 -1.00
C ASN A 265 19.86 -13.01 -0.19
N GLN A 266 18.56 -13.18 0.05
CA GLN A 266 17.85 -12.40 1.06
C GLN A 266 16.81 -13.22 1.82
N THR A 267 17.05 -13.29 3.12
CA THR A 267 16.14 -13.67 4.20
C THR A 267 14.89 -12.79 4.18
N HIS A 268 13.72 -13.44 4.21
CA HIS A 268 12.37 -12.86 4.37
C HIS A 268 12.01 -11.70 3.42
N LYS A 269 12.06 -11.96 2.11
CA LYS A 269 11.46 -11.10 1.09
C LYS A 269 9.92 -11.14 1.22
N ALA A 270 9.27 -9.97 1.17
CA ALA A 270 7.82 -9.90 1.04
C ALA A 270 7.40 -10.56 -0.29
N TYR A 271 6.25 -11.24 -0.32
CA TYR A 271 5.77 -11.95 -1.51
C TYR A 271 5.65 -10.94 -2.67
N SER A 272 6.41 -11.17 -3.74
CA SER A 272 6.56 -10.22 -4.86
C SER A 272 6.09 -10.81 -6.20
N ILE A 273 6.07 -10.00 -7.25
CA ILE A 273 5.73 -10.45 -8.61
C ILE A 273 6.69 -11.53 -9.09
N GLU A 274 7.96 -11.46 -8.71
CA GLU A 274 8.95 -12.49 -9.04
C GLU A 274 8.62 -13.82 -8.36
N ASP A 275 8.09 -13.81 -7.13
CA ASP A 275 7.61 -15.03 -6.47
C ASP A 275 6.42 -15.63 -7.22
N ILE A 276 5.50 -14.78 -7.69
CA ILE A 276 4.33 -15.16 -8.51
C ILE A 276 4.80 -15.81 -9.83
N LEU A 277 5.70 -15.15 -10.55
CA LEU A 277 6.23 -15.64 -11.83
C LEU A 277 7.07 -16.90 -11.66
N SER A 278 7.83 -17.01 -10.59
CA SER A 278 8.61 -18.21 -10.23
C SER A 278 7.69 -19.40 -9.94
N GLU A 279 6.68 -19.22 -9.08
CA GLU A 279 5.69 -20.27 -8.76
C GLU A 279 4.99 -20.76 -10.04
N TYR A 280 4.59 -19.83 -10.90
CA TYR A 280 3.99 -20.12 -12.20
C TYR A 280 4.94 -20.91 -13.11
N GLY A 281 6.17 -20.42 -13.27
CA GLY A 281 7.21 -21.03 -14.11
C GLY A 281 7.54 -22.46 -13.70
N ASP A 282 7.74 -22.68 -12.40
CA ASP A 282 8.03 -23.99 -11.83
C ASP A 282 6.91 -25.00 -12.11
N TYR A 283 5.65 -24.59 -11.90
CA TYR A 283 4.52 -25.46 -12.18
C TYR A 283 4.41 -25.78 -13.68
N ARG A 284 4.55 -24.78 -14.55
CA ARG A 284 4.48 -24.96 -16.00
C ARG A 284 5.59 -25.88 -16.51
N GLU A 285 6.82 -25.71 -16.04
CA GLU A 285 7.93 -26.60 -16.38
C GLU A 285 7.70 -28.04 -15.89
N SER A 286 7.06 -28.22 -14.73
CA SER A 286 6.67 -29.55 -14.25
C SER A 286 5.68 -30.24 -15.19
N LEU A 287 4.72 -29.49 -15.76
CA LEU A 287 3.76 -30.02 -16.72
C LEU A 287 4.42 -30.39 -18.06
N LYS A 288 5.34 -29.56 -18.57
CA LYS A 288 6.09 -29.86 -19.81
C LYS A 288 6.90 -31.15 -19.72
N LYS A 289 7.49 -31.42 -18.54
CA LYS A 289 8.28 -32.64 -18.28
C LYS A 289 7.40 -33.88 -18.13
N SER A 290 6.11 -33.71 -17.84
CA SER A 290 5.18 -34.81 -17.67
C SER A 290 4.71 -35.41 -19.00
N LYS A 291 4.50 -36.72 -19.01
CA LYS A 291 3.94 -37.45 -20.15
C LYS A 291 2.44 -37.75 -19.99
N LYS A 292 1.82 -37.38 -18.86
CA LYS A 292 0.42 -37.69 -18.57
C LYS A 292 -0.51 -36.85 -19.47
N LYS A 293 -1.60 -37.45 -19.93
CA LYS A 293 -2.62 -36.75 -20.76
C LYS A 293 -3.26 -35.57 -20.01
N ALA A 294 -3.56 -35.77 -18.72
CA ALA A 294 -4.09 -34.73 -17.84
C ALA A 294 -3.17 -33.50 -17.80
N ASP A 295 -1.87 -33.72 -17.57
CA ASP A 295 -0.88 -32.65 -17.48
C ASP A 295 -0.70 -31.89 -18.81
N LYS A 296 -0.81 -32.59 -19.95
CA LYS A 296 -0.86 -31.94 -21.27
C LYS A 296 -2.09 -31.04 -21.44
N THR A 297 -3.24 -31.50 -20.97
CA THR A 297 -4.49 -30.71 -21.00
C THR A 297 -4.36 -29.46 -20.13
N LYS A 298 -3.80 -29.60 -18.91
CA LYS A 298 -3.47 -28.48 -18.03
C LYS A 298 -2.53 -27.48 -18.70
N LEU A 299 -1.47 -27.97 -19.36
CA LEU A 299 -0.53 -27.11 -20.08
C LEU A 299 -1.18 -26.35 -21.25
N GLU A 300 -2.10 -27.00 -21.99
CA GLU A 300 -2.87 -26.34 -23.06
C GLU A 300 -3.76 -25.22 -22.51
N MET A 301 -4.41 -25.43 -21.36
CA MET A 301 -5.21 -24.40 -20.69
C MET A 301 -4.34 -23.20 -20.29
N LEU A 302 -3.17 -23.43 -19.68
CA LEU A 302 -2.24 -22.36 -19.31
C LEU A 302 -1.73 -21.59 -20.54
N ASN A 303 -1.37 -22.29 -21.62
CA ASN A 303 -0.93 -21.63 -22.86
C ASN A 303 -2.03 -20.78 -23.52
N ARG A 304 -3.31 -21.15 -23.35
CA ARG A 304 -4.43 -20.29 -23.80
C ARG A 304 -4.55 -19.05 -22.93
N ALA A 305 -4.45 -19.19 -21.61
CA ALA A 305 -4.47 -18.06 -20.68
C ALA A 305 -3.33 -17.07 -20.96
N GLU A 306 -2.09 -17.55 -21.11
CA GLU A 306 -0.93 -16.72 -21.48
C GLU A 306 -1.19 -15.92 -22.75
N ARG A 307 -1.76 -16.56 -23.79
CA ARG A 307 -2.06 -15.91 -25.07
C ARG A 307 -3.12 -14.82 -24.94
N ILE A 308 -4.14 -15.04 -24.12
CA ILE A 308 -5.20 -14.05 -23.89
C ILE A 308 -4.66 -12.86 -23.11
N LEU A 309 -3.84 -13.13 -22.09
CA LEU A 309 -3.25 -12.09 -21.25
C LEU A 309 -2.15 -11.30 -21.97
N ASN A 310 -1.59 -11.87 -23.05
CA ASN A 310 -0.47 -11.30 -23.78
C ASN A 310 0.65 -10.85 -22.84
N ILE A 311 0.94 -11.66 -21.81
CA ILE A 311 2.01 -11.39 -20.86
C ILE A 311 3.31 -11.59 -21.61
N ASP A 312 3.85 -10.48 -22.07
CA ASP A 312 5.25 -10.41 -22.45
C ASP A 312 6.05 -10.24 -21.16
N TYR A 313 6.87 -11.24 -20.86
CA TYR A 313 7.70 -11.31 -19.65
C TYR A 313 8.71 -10.17 -19.58
N ASP A 314 8.96 -9.50 -20.72
CA ASP A 314 9.87 -8.36 -20.85
C ASP A 314 9.12 -7.00 -20.82
N SER A 315 7.79 -6.99 -20.71
CA SER A 315 6.97 -5.78 -20.77
C SER A 315 6.33 -5.39 -19.42
N ASP A 316 6.20 -4.08 -19.19
CA ASP A 316 5.49 -3.48 -18.03
C ASP A 316 4.00 -3.87 -17.93
N ASN A 317 3.44 -4.58 -18.94
CA ASN A 317 2.04 -5.00 -18.95
C ASN A 317 1.67 -5.94 -17.80
N SER A 318 2.65 -6.61 -17.19
CA SER A 318 2.44 -7.55 -16.07
C SER A 318 1.85 -6.89 -14.80
N ASN A 319 2.04 -5.56 -14.66
CA ASN A 319 1.55 -4.74 -13.54
C ASN A 319 0.22 -4.04 -13.81
N VAL A 320 -0.32 -4.15 -15.03
CA VAL A 320 -1.57 -3.50 -15.40
C VAL A 320 -2.76 -4.23 -14.74
N ASN A 321 -3.65 -3.45 -14.13
CA ASN A 321 -4.88 -3.96 -13.56
C ASN A 321 -5.76 -4.59 -14.64
N MET A 322 -6.24 -5.80 -14.37
CA MET A 322 -7.09 -6.54 -15.28
C MET A 322 -8.50 -5.95 -15.33
N ASP A 323 -9.07 -5.84 -16.53
CA ASP A 323 -10.49 -5.56 -16.68
C ASP A 323 -11.33 -6.85 -16.63
N ILE A 324 -12.56 -6.71 -16.14
CA ILE A 324 -13.50 -7.81 -15.94
C ILE A 324 -13.84 -8.54 -17.23
N ASN A 325 -13.81 -7.89 -18.40
CA ASN A 325 -14.16 -8.56 -19.66
C ASN A 325 -13.04 -9.50 -20.09
N THR A 326 -11.79 -9.12 -19.89
CA THR A 326 -10.64 -10.00 -20.10
C THR A 326 -10.73 -11.21 -19.17
N TRP A 327 -11.07 -11.02 -17.90
CA TRP A 327 -11.30 -12.14 -16.97
C TRP A 327 -12.43 -13.07 -17.42
N ILE A 328 -13.59 -12.52 -17.79
CA ILE A 328 -14.72 -13.31 -18.32
C ILE A 328 -14.31 -14.08 -19.58
N TYR A 329 -13.54 -13.46 -20.47
CA TYR A 329 -13.06 -14.10 -21.69
C TYR A 329 -12.11 -15.27 -21.38
N ILE A 330 -11.22 -15.13 -20.40
CA ILE A 330 -10.38 -16.24 -19.91
C ILE A 330 -11.25 -17.37 -19.36
N LEU A 331 -12.19 -17.06 -18.47
CA LEU A 331 -13.09 -18.08 -17.90
C LEU A 331 -13.87 -18.82 -19.01
N THR A 332 -14.24 -18.12 -20.08
CA THR A 332 -14.93 -18.71 -21.23
C THR A 332 -14.01 -19.59 -22.08
N GLU A 333 -12.86 -19.08 -22.50
CA GLU A 333 -11.98 -19.77 -23.47
C GLU A 333 -11.09 -20.85 -22.86
N VAL A 334 -10.72 -20.68 -21.59
CA VAL A 334 -9.82 -21.60 -20.88
C VAL A 334 -10.60 -22.68 -20.15
N PHE A 335 -11.72 -22.32 -19.52
CA PHE A 335 -12.48 -23.22 -18.65
C PHE A 335 -13.88 -23.59 -19.19
N GLU A 336 -14.23 -23.12 -20.37
CA GLU A 336 -15.51 -23.42 -21.05
C GLU A 336 -16.74 -22.98 -20.23
N THR A 337 -16.59 -21.94 -19.40
CA THR A 337 -17.68 -21.37 -18.61
C THR A 337 -18.55 -20.44 -19.47
N ASP A 338 -19.88 -20.51 -19.35
CA ASP A 338 -20.77 -19.66 -20.12
C ASP A 338 -20.63 -18.16 -19.74
N SER A 339 -20.25 -17.34 -20.71
CA SER A 339 -20.01 -15.90 -20.50
C SER A 339 -21.23 -15.14 -19.99
N GLN A 340 -22.46 -15.56 -20.32
CA GLN A 340 -23.68 -14.89 -19.83
C GLN A 340 -23.95 -15.26 -18.38
N GLN A 341 -23.71 -16.51 -18.00
CA GLN A 341 -23.79 -16.94 -16.60
C GLN A 341 -22.80 -16.16 -15.73
N ILE A 342 -21.53 -16.04 -16.14
CA ILE A 342 -20.54 -15.23 -15.40
C ILE A 342 -20.98 -13.79 -15.26
N LYS A 343 -21.45 -13.16 -16.35
CA LYS A 343 -21.93 -11.78 -16.34
C LYS A 343 -23.15 -11.59 -15.44
N SER A 344 -23.98 -12.62 -15.28
CA SER A 344 -25.16 -12.58 -14.40
C SER A 344 -24.82 -12.77 -12.92
N SER A 345 -23.78 -13.57 -12.63
CA SER A 345 -23.27 -13.81 -11.27
C SER A 345 -22.46 -12.63 -10.74
N VAL A 346 -21.67 -11.99 -11.60
CA VAL A 346 -20.76 -10.92 -11.19
C VAL A 346 -21.39 -9.56 -11.43
N ILE A 347 -21.85 -8.92 -10.34
CA ILE A 347 -22.20 -7.50 -10.38
C ILE A 347 -20.92 -6.69 -10.22
N TYR A 348 -20.41 -6.09 -11.30
CA TYR A 348 -19.25 -5.19 -11.28
C TYR A 348 -19.67 -3.72 -11.36
N GLY A 349 -18.80 -2.84 -10.83
CA GLY A 349 -18.99 -1.39 -10.88
C GLY A 349 -18.81 -0.84 -12.28
N LYS A 350 -19.06 0.46 -12.46
CA LYS A 350 -18.86 1.13 -13.76
C LYS A 350 -17.41 1.11 -14.25
N ASP A 351 -16.45 0.99 -13.34
CA ASP A 351 -15.02 1.06 -13.61
C ASP A 351 -14.44 -0.20 -14.26
N LYS A 352 -15.23 -1.27 -14.42
CA LYS A 352 -14.85 -2.54 -15.10
C LYS A 352 -13.57 -3.19 -14.58
N THR A 353 -12.96 -2.69 -13.52
CA THR A 353 -11.76 -3.25 -12.90
C THR A 353 -12.09 -4.58 -12.21
N LEU A 354 -11.25 -5.59 -12.41
CA LEU A 354 -11.35 -6.85 -11.70
C LEU A 354 -10.79 -6.70 -10.29
N THR A 355 -11.60 -6.99 -9.26
CA THR A 355 -11.18 -7.04 -7.86
C THR A 355 -11.17 -8.46 -7.33
N TYR A 356 -10.38 -8.70 -6.28
CA TYR A 356 -10.24 -10.02 -5.66
C TYR A 356 -11.57 -10.63 -5.16
N ASP A 357 -12.47 -9.82 -4.61
CA ASP A 357 -13.79 -10.30 -4.18
C ASP A 357 -14.70 -10.69 -5.35
N ILE A 358 -14.56 -10.01 -6.49
CA ILE A 358 -15.24 -10.38 -7.74
C ILE A 358 -14.66 -11.67 -8.30
N VAL A 359 -13.34 -11.83 -8.27
CA VAL A 359 -12.68 -13.09 -8.65
C VAL A 359 -13.23 -14.25 -7.82
N ALA A 360 -13.32 -14.09 -6.50
CA ALA A 360 -13.85 -15.12 -5.63
C ALA A 360 -15.25 -15.57 -6.04
N ILE A 361 -16.19 -14.63 -6.24
CA ILE A 361 -17.55 -14.94 -6.73
C ILE A 361 -17.47 -15.71 -8.06
N SER A 362 -16.70 -15.19 -9.01
CA SER A 362 -16.59 -15.78 -10.35
C SER A 362 -15.91 -17.15 -10.40
N ILE A 363 -15.16 -17.53 -9.38
CA ILE A 363 -14.55 -18.85 -9.25
C ILE A 363 -15.53 -19.82 -8.59
N PHE A 364 -16.14 -19.40 -7.48
CA PHE A 364 -16.88 -20.30 -6.61
C PHE A 364 -18.37 -20.46 -6.94
N ASP A 365 -18.90 -19.65 -7.85
CA ASP A 365 -20.22 -19.84 -8.44
C ASP A 365 -20.27 -20.97 -9.48
N PHE A 366 -19.11 -21.45 -9.96
CA PHE A 366 -19.01 -22.33 -11.12
C PHE A 366 -18.29 -23.65 -10.79
N GLN A 367 -19.04 -24.75 -10.76
CA GLN A 367 -18.52 -26.08 -10.42
C GLN A 367 -17.40 -26.58 -11.34
N ASN A 368 -17.38 -26.17 -12.60
CA ASN A 368 -16.29 -26.53 -13.53
C ASN A 368 -14.94 -25.89 -13.15
N LEU A 369 -14.92 -24.85 -12.31
CA LEU A 369 -13.71 -24.20 -11.81
C LEU A 369 -13.22 -24.80 -10.49
N THR A 370 -14.14 -25.29 -9.65
CA THR A 370 -13.83 -25.70 -8.26
C THR A 370 -14.10 -27.18 -7.97
N GLY A 371 -14.61 -27.92 -8.96
CA GLY A 371 -15.16 -29.26 -8.74
C GLY A 371 -16.35 -29.22 -7.77
N ASN A 372 -16.40 -30.19 -6.84
CA ASN A 372 -17.47 -30.31 -5.85
C ASN A 372 -17.31 -29.39 -4.62
N ASN A 373 -16.34 -28.46 -4.61
CA ASN A 373 -16.10 -27.55 -3.48
C ASN A 373 -17.05 -26.35 -3.46
N THR A 374 -18.36 -26.59 -3.62
CA THR A 374 -19.42 -25.57 -3.58
C THR A 374 -20.20 -25.57 -2.27
N GLY A 375 -19.69 -26.22 -1.21
CA GLY A 375 -20.32 -26.25 0.11
C GLY A 375 -20.11 -24.96 0.91
N ASN A 376 -21.04 -24.63 1.82
CA ASN A 376 -20.92 -23.45 2.69
C ASN A 376 -19.59 -23.46 3.45
N VAL A 377 -18.97 -22.28 3.55
CA VAL A 377 -17.72 -22.11 4.32
C VAL A 377 -18.01 -22.34 5.80
N SER A 378 -17.09 -23.02 6.48
CA SER A 378 -17.21 -23.23 7.93
C SER A 378 -16.92 -21.95 8.71
N GLU A 379 -17.46 -21.85 9.93
CA GLU A 379 -17.17 -20.70 10.82
C GLU A 379 -15.67 -20.57 11.13
N GLU A 380 -14.95 -21.69 11.19
CA GLU A 380 -13.50 -21.72 11.38
C GLU A 380 -12.76 -21.07 10.20
N GLU A 381 -13.15 -21.39 8.96
CA GLU A 381 -12.58 -20.77 7.75
C GLU A 381 -12.91 -19.27 7.65
N LEU A 382 -14.16 -18.88 7.99
CA LEU A 382 -14.56 -17.47 8.04
C LEU A 382 -13.73 -16.70 9.08
N THR A 383 -13.55 -17.27 10.27
CA THR A 383 -12.75 -16.66 11.34
C THR A 383 -11.29 -16.53 10.92
N ALA A 384 -10.70 -17.58 10.36
CA ALA A 384 -9.32 -17.56 9.89
C ALA A 384 -9.10 -16.50 8.79
N ALA A 385 -10.02 -16.37 7.83
CA ALA A 385 -9.95 -15.35 6.79
C ALA A 385 -10.08 -13.94 7.36
N ARG A 386 -11.02 -13.73 8.31
CA ARG A 386 -11.24 -12.45 8.99
C ARG A 386 -10.03 -11.98 9.79
N GLU A 387 -9.33 -12.91 10.45
CA GLU A 387 -8.12 -12.61 11.22
C GLU A 387 -6.91 -12.33 10.32
N ALA A 388 -6.82 -13.01 9.17
CA ALA A 388 -5.68 -12.89 8.27
C ALA A 388 -5.78 -11.72 7.29
N ILE A 389 -6.98 -11.37 6.82
CA ILE A 389 -7.17 -10.41 5.73
C ILE A 389 -7.66 -9.07 6.28
N PRO A 390 -6.87 -7.99 6.11
CA PRO A 390 -7.34 -6.65 6.41
C PRO A 390 -8.64 -6.36 5.67
N GLN A 391 -9.61 -5.79 6.41
CA GLN A 391 -10.86 -5.30 5.82
C GLN A 391 -11.67 -6.38 5.11
N PHE A 392 -11.54 -7.64 5.55
CA PHE A 392 -12.27 -8.80 5.04
C PHE A 392 -13.77 -8.54 4.82
N GLU A 393 -14.41 -7.86 5.77
CA GLU A 393 -15.85 -7.49 5.74
C GLU A 393 -16.24 -6.56 4.57
N THR A 394 -15.27 -6.02 3.83
CA THR A 394 -15.55 -5.17 2.66
C THR A 394 -15.87 -5.98 1.40
N ALA A 395 -15.65 -7.30 1.41
CA ALA A 395 -15.97 -8.20 0.30
C ALA A 395 -17.47 -8.13 -0.07
N LYS A 396 -17.81 -8.29 -1.36
CA LYS A 396 -19.21 -8.42 -1.81
C LYS A 396 -19.85 -9.71 -1.32
N ASP A 397 -19.09 -10.79 -1.35
CA ASP A 397 -19.48 -12.11 -0.83
C ASP A 397 -18.35 -12.61 0.07
N ILE A 398 -18.59 -12.54 1.38
CA ILE A 398 -17.62 -12.97 2.39
C ILE A 398 -17.39 -14.49 2.37
N ASP A 399 -18.40 -15.28 2.00
CA ASP A 399 -18.29 -16.74 1.96
C ASP A 399 -17.40 -17.15 0.79
N SER A 400 -17.69 -16.64 -0.41
CA SER A 400 -16.84 -16.89 -1.58
C SER A 400 -15.40 -16.43 -1.34
N PHE A 401 -15.21 -15.29 -0.68
CA PHE A 401 -13.88 -14.77 -0.40
C PHE A 401 -13.13 -15.56 0.67
N ALA A 402 -13.80 -15.99 1.74
CA ALA A 402 -13.19 -16.90 2.73
C ALA A 402 -12.82 -18.25 2.12
N ARG A 403 -13.62 -18.77 1.18
CA ARG A 403 -13.29 -20.00 0.44
C ARG A 403 -12.06 -19.79 -0.46
N MET A 404 -11.91 -18.63 -1.08
CA MET A 404 -10.71 -18.26 -1.83
C MET A 404 -9.46 -18.26 -0.94
N TYR A 405 -9.59 -17.79 0.30
CA TYR A 405 -8.52 -17.86 1.28
C TYR A 405 -8.22 -19.31 1.72
N SER A 406 -9.23 -20.05 2.19
CA SER A 406 -9.05 -21.40 2.76
C SER A 406 -8.58 -22.44 1.74
N SER A 407 -8.92 -22.27 0.46
CA SER A 407 -8.44 -23.13 -0.63
C SER A 407 -6.96 -22.92 -0.99
N GLY A 408 -6.29 -21.92 -0.40
CA GLY A 408 -4.91 -21.58 -0.72
C GLY A 408 -4.77 -20.73 -1.99
N MET A 409 -5.87 -20.32 -2.64
CA MET A 409 -5.81 -19.45 -3.83
C MET A 409 -5.18 -18.08 -3.54
N LEU A 410 -5.23 -17.61 -2.28
CA LEU A 410 -4.59 -16.36 -1.84
C LEU A 410 -3.24 -16.55 -1.13
N GLU A 411 -2.67 -17.77 -1.13
CA GLU A 411 -1.38 -18.02 -0.49
C GLU A 411 -0.29 -17.09 -1.06
N GLY A 412 0.46 -16.44 -0.18
CA GLY A 412 1.44 -15.41 -0.54
C GLY A 412 0.80 -14.04 -0.78
N ILE A 413 -0.18 -13.96 -1.67
CA ILE A 413 -0.86 -12.73 -2.10
C ILE A 413 -1.44 -11.97 -0.89
N CYS A 414 -2.17 -12.65 0.01
CA CYS A 414 -2.81 -11.99 1.15
C CYS A 414 -1.81 -11.45 2.19
N LYS A 415 -0.52 -11.75 2.05
CA LYS A 415 0.55 -11.24 2.91
C LYS A 415 1.13 -9.91 2.40
N ILE A 416 0.74 -9.49 1.19
CA ILE A 416 1.11 -8.18 0.65
C ILE A 416 0.43 -7.09 1.51
N PRO A 417 1.18 -6.17 2.13
CA PRO A 417 0.56 -5.12 2.94
C PRO A 417 -0.37 -4.23 2.10
N GLY A 418 -1.52 -3.88 2.67
CA GLY A 418 -2.59 -3.21 1.92
C GLY A 418 -3.43 -4.15 1.03
N PHE A 419 -3.23 -5.47 1.12
CA PHE A 419 -4.15 -6.41 0.50
C PHE A 419 -5.55 -6.30 1.13
N THR A 420 -6.56 -6.14 0.28
CA THR A 420 -7.97 -6.09 0.66
C THR A 420 -8.81 -6.87 -0.36
N PRO A 421 -10.05 -7.25 -0.04
CA PRO A 421 -10.97 -7.85 -1.01
C PRO A 421 -11.20 -6.97 -2.26
N LYS A 422 -11.02 -5.65 -2.14
CA LYS A 422 -11.28 -4.67 -3.19
C LYS A 422 -10.03 -4.25 -3.96
N ARG A 423 -8.86 -4.79 -3.62
CA ARG A 423 -7.64 -4.57 -4.38
C ARG A 423 -7.87 -5.04 -5.84
N PRO A 424 -7.49 -4.21 -6.84
CA PRO A 424 -7.45 -4.65 -8.23
C PRO A 424 -6.51 -5.83 -8.42
N VAL A 425 -6.87 -6.74 -9.32
CA VAL A 425 -6.04 -7.89 -9.69
C VAL A 425 -5.21 -7.51 -10.92
N ASN A 426 -3.89 -7.61 -10.84
CA ASN A 426 -3.04 -7.41 -12.01
C ASN A 426 -2.91 -8.69 -12.87
N TYR A 427 -2.31 -8.57 -14.05
CA TYR A 427 -2.16 -9.71 -14.97
C TYR A 427 -1.33 -10.86 -14.39
N SER A 428 -0.25 -10.59 -13.65
CA SER A 428 0.57 -11.62 -13.01
C SER A 428 -0.21 -12.39 -11.94
N GLU A 429 -0.95 -11.68 -11.10
CA GLU A 429 -1.80 -12.26 -10.06
C GLU A 429 -2.92 -13.09 -10.65
N ALA A 430 -3.57 -12.60 -11.71
CA ALA A 430 -4.60 -13.35 -12.42
C ALA A 430 -4.03 -14.63 -13.05
N LEU A 431 -2.83 -14.57 -13.64
CA LEU A 431 -2.15 -15.75 -14.18
C LEU A 431 -1.90 -16.80 -13.10
N LEU A 432 -1.45 -16.38 -11.92
CA LEU A 432 -1.26 -17.27 -10.78
C LEU A 432 -2.59 -17.88 -10.30
N LEU A 433 -3.66 -17.09 -10.24
CA LEU A 433 -4.99 -17.59 -9.87
C LEU A 433 -5.49 -18.63 -10.88
N ILE A 434 -5.37 -18.36 -12.18
CA ILE A 434 -5.69 -19.31 -13.25
C ILE A 434 -4.88 -20.59 -13.08
N MET A 435 -3.58 -20.48 -12.82
CA MET A 435 -2.70 -21.62 -12.56
C MET A 435 -3.18 -22.44 -11.36
N ARG A 436 -3.59 -21.80 -10.26
CA ARG A 436 -4.12 -22.48 -9.07
C ARG A 436 -5.44 -23.18 -9.35
N ILE A 437 -6.34 -22.58 -10.14
CA ILE A 437 -7.56 -23.24 -10.63
C ILE A 437 -7.20 -24.49 -11.43
N VAL A 438 -6.38 -24.36 -12.48
CA VAL A 438 -5.95 -25.47 -13.34
C VAL A 438 -5.27 -26.59 -12.53
N LYS A 439 -4.45 -26.23 -11.54
CA LYS A 439 -3.79 -27.18 -10.64
C LYS A 439 -4.83 -27.99 -9.85
N GLY A 440 -5.89 -27.34 -9.35
CA GLY A 440 -6.98 -27.95 -8.59
C GLY A 440 -7.95 -28.82 -9.40
N LEU A 441 -8.00 -28.67 -10.73
CA LEU A 441 -8.91 -29.46 -11.56
C LEU A 441 -8.57 -30.96 -11.57
N SER A 442 -9.63 -31.77 -11.47
CA SER A 442 -9.60 -33.22 -11.63
C SER A 442 -9.97 -33.60 -13.08
N ILE A 443 -8.95 -33.61 -13.96
CA ILE A 443 -9.07 -33.87 -15.41
C ILE A 443 -8.15 -35.00 -15.88
#